data_AF-A0A257P4W5-F1
#
_entry.id   AF-A0A257P4W5-F1
#
_cell.length_a   1.000
_cell.length_b   1.000
_cell.length_c   1.000
_cell.angle_alpha   90.00
_cell.angle_beta   90.00
_cell.angle_gamma   90.00
#
_symmetry.space_group_name_H-M   'P 1'
#
loop_
_entity.id
_entity.type
_entity.pdbx_description
1 polymer ?
#
loop_
_entity_poly.entity_id
_entity_poly.type
_entity_poly.pdbx_seq_one_letter_code
_entity_poly.pdbx_strand_id
1 'polypeptide(L)'
;MALAPTPGVKQRGKPALTPHPWLYTDCARGGDTPLTLSWTPAQRGLLSWPLLTVESNYPLGVWTAWSRWKPQGDLLVLPVVEQPAPPLPPARPAPGSGPALARGGSETEGVRPYRSGDSSRHVLWKKFAHSDELVSRDTAQPQALAELWLDFSALPASLDTEARLSRLCAWIMAADHAGLPYGLKVGTQSVAPATGAAHRMHCLRLLALHPGPLRASGRS
;
A
#
# COMPACT_ATOMS: atom_id res chain seq x y z
N MET A 1 -1.27 46.24 11.60
CA MET A 1 -1.31 45.00 10.78
C MET A 1 -1.73 43.88 11.70
N ALA A 2 -3.03 43.54 11.73
CA ALA A 2 -3.62 42.65 12.72
C ALA A 2 -3.57 41.19 12.23
N LEU A 3 -2.94 40.31 13.02
CA LEU A 3 -3.04 38.85 12.83
C LEU A 3 -4.45 38.40 13.21
N ALA A 4 -5.11 37.70 12.29
CA ALA A 4 -6.38 37.04 12.53
C ALA A 4 -6.20 35.87 13.52
N PRO A 5 -7.09 35.69 14.51
CA PRO A 5 -7.03 34.55 15.41
C PRO A 5 -7.48 33.27 14.68
N THR A 6 -6.65 32.24 14.76
CA THR A 6 -6.99 30.86 14.38
C THR A 6 -8.17 30.39 15.25
N PRO A 7 -9.27 29.84 14.69
CA PRO A 7 -10.42 29.44 15.50
C PRO A 7 -10.04 28.29 16.43
N GLY A 8 -10.08 28.57 17.73
CA GLY A 8 -9.80 27.60 18.79
C GLY A 8 -10.95 26.60 18.92
N VAL A 9 -10.63 25.32 18.74
CA VAL A 9 -11.55 24.20 18.92
C VAL A 9 -11.95 24.12 20.41
N LYS A 10 -13.20 24.44 20.73
CA LYS A 10 -13.75 24.30 22.09
C LYS A 10 -14.47 22.96 22.23
N GLN A 11 -14.04 22.11 23.16
CA GLN A 11 -14.76 20.89 23.53
C GLN A 11 -15.78 21.21 24.62
N ARG A 12 -17.08 21.03 24.37
CA ARG A 12 -18.13 21.19 25.39
C ARG A 12 -18.76 19.82 25.67
N GLY A 13 -18.67 19.36 26.92
CA GLY A 13 -19.15 18.04 27.35
C GLY A 13 -20.67 17.91 27.33
N LYS A 14 -21.17 16.95 26.55
CA LYS A 14 -22.52 16.33 26.63
C LYS A 14 -22.33 14.81 26.80
N PRO A 15 -23.29 14.07 27.39
CA PRO A 15 -23.04 12.79 28.04
C PRO A 15 -22.61 11.71 27.04
N ALA A 16 -21.70 10.86 27.50
CA ALA A 16 -20.99 9.84 26.75
C ALA A 16 -21.93 8.74 26.22
N LEU A 17 -22.13 8.73 24.89
CA LEU A 17 -22.44 7.52 24.10
C LEU A 17 -22.18 7.73 22.59
N THR A 18 -21.36 8.71 22.22
CA THR A 18 -20.86 8.84 20.84
C THR A 18 -19.45 8.26 20.76
N PRO A 19 -19.19 7.27 19.88
CA PRO A 19 -17.88 6.63 19.76
C PRO A 19 -16.78 7.59 19.26
N HIS A 20 -17.16 8.79 18.81
CA HIS A 20 -16.27 9.82 18.29
C HIS A 20 -16.56 11.17 18.95
N PRO A 21 -15.53 12.00 19.21
CA PRO A 21 -15.69 13.30 19.83
C PRO A 21 -16.41 14.28 18.89
N TRP A 22 -17.22 15.17 19.47
CA TRP A 22 -17.78 16.30 18.73
C TRP A 22 -16.69 17.29 18.35
N LEU A 23 -16.79 17.83 17.13
CA LEU A 23 -15.97 18.93 16.64
C LEU A 23 -16.85 20.16 16.47
N TYR A 24 -16.34 21.30 16.90
CA TYR A 24 -17.05 22.57 16.92
C TYR A 24 -16.27 23.61 16.12
N THR A 25 -16.98 24.38 15.32
CA THR A 25 -16.44 25.55 14.63
C THR A 25 -17.51 26.63 14.60
N ASP A 26 -17.08 27.88 14.68
CA ASP A 26 -17.94 29.02 14.38
C ASP A 26 -18.04 29.16 12.86
N CYS A 27 -19.22 29.55 12.36
CA CYS A 27 -19.46 29.81 10.95
C CYS A 27 -20.19 31.16 10.81
N ALA A 28 -19.69 32.03 9.94
CA ALA A 28 -20.32 33.32 9.69
C ALA A 28 -21.66 33.15 8.95
N ARG A 29 -22.56 34.12 9.10
CA ARG A 29 -23.85 34.11 8.41
C ARG A 29 -23.63 34.07 6.88
N GLY A 30 -24.15 33.04 6.22
CA GLY A 30 -24.03 32.85 4.78
C GLY A 30 -22.61 32.50 4.30
N GLY A 31 -21.70 32.18 5.22
CA GLY A 31 -20.37 31.68 4.90
C GLY A 31 -20.28 30.16 5.02
N ASP A 32 -19.19 29.63 4.48
CA ASP A 32 -18.80 28.23 4.62
C ASP A 32 -17.51 28.15 5.45
N THR A 33 -17.44 27.21 6.38
CA THR A 33 -16.22 26.94 7.16
C THR A 33 -15.84 25.47 7.03
N PRO A 34 -14.67 25.14 6.46
CA PRO A 34 -14.25 23.75 6.30
C PRO A 34 -13.95 23.13 7.67
N LEU A 35 -14.42 21.89 7.87
CA LEU A 35 -14.16 21.11 9.07
C LEU A 35 -13.48 19.79 8.68
N THR A 36 -12.41 19.42 9.39
CA THR A 36 -11.73 18.14 9.18
C THR A 36 -12.14 17.15 10.26
N LEU A 37 -12.74 16.04 9.86
CA LEU A 37 -13.12 14.94 10.75
C LEU A 37 -12.04 13.85 10.69
N SER A 38 -11.47 13.48 11.84
CA SER A 38 -10.53 12.36 11.94
C SER A 38 -11.23 11.15 12.55
N TRP A 39 -11.16 10.02 11.85
CA TRP A 39 -11.74 8.76 12.27
C TRP A 39 -10.87 7.60 11.81
N THR A 40 -10.73 6.58 12.65
CA THR A 40 -10.03 5.34 12.31
C THR A 40 -11.05 4.20 12.20
N PRO A 41 -11.22 3.59 11.01
CA PRO A 41 -12.14 2.47 10.84
C PRO A 41 -11.68 1.26 11.65
N ALA A 42 -12.65 0.50 12.20
CA ALA A 42 -12.37 -0.68 13.02
C ALA A 42 -12.01 -1.93 12.19
N GLN A 43 -12.39 -1.95 10.91
CA GLN A 43 -12.15 -3.05 9.99
C GLN A 43 -11.69 -2.52 8.63
N ARG A 44 -10.93 -3.32 7.89
CA ARG A 44 -10.55 -3.01 6.51
C ARG A 44 -11.66 -3.44 5.54
N GLY A 45 -11.50 -3.05 4.28
CA GLY A 45 -12.40 -3.46 3.20
C GLY A 45 -13.33 -2.36 2.76
N LEU A 46 -14.44 -2.75 2.14
CA LEU A 46 -15.44 -1.82 1.62
C LEU A 46 -16.42 -1.47 2.74
N LEU A 47 -16.32 -0.23 3.24
CA LEU A 47 -17.15 0.28 4.32
C LEU A 47 -18.13 1.32 3.79
N SER A 48 -19.35 1.35 4.32
CA SER A 48 -20.23 2.49 4.14
C SER A 48 -19.82 3.64 5.04
N TRP A 49 -20.04 4.88 4.59
CA TRP A 49 -19.85 6.05 5.44
C TRP A 49 -20.68 5.98 6.73
N PRO A 50 -20.11 6.36 7.88
CA PRO A 50 -20.87 6.52 9.11
C PRO A 50 -21.88 7.67 8.95
N LEU A 51 -22.95 7.60 9.74
CA LEU A 51 -23.93 8.67 9.81
C LEU A 51 -23.33 9.86 10.58
N LEU A 52 -23.23 11.01 9.93
CA LEU A 52 -22.74 12.24 10.53
C LEU A 52 -23.92 13.01 11.12
N THR A 53 -23.73 13.57 12.32
CA THR A 53 -24.70 14.46 12.94
C THR A 53 -24.09 15.85 13.01
N VAL A 54 -24.83 16.84 12.54
CA VAL A 54 -24.46 18.26 12.60
C VAL A 54 -25.46 18.94 13.53
N GLU A 55 -24.94 19.63 14.55
CA GLU A 55 -25.74 20.44 15.46
C GLU A 55 -25.37 21.92 15.29
N SER A 56 -26.39 22.78 15.32
CA SER A 56 -26.23 24.23 15.36
C SER A 56 -27.03 24.80 16.53
N ASN A 57 -26.36 25.64 17.31
CA ASN A 57 -26.93 26.38 18.44
C ASN A 57 -27.10 27.87 18.13
N TYR A 58 -26.92 28.29 16.87
CA TYR A 58 -27.06 29.68 16.45
C TYR A 58 -28.54 30.13 16.49
N PRO A 59 -28.85 31.42 16.79
CA PRO A 59 -27.94 32.52 17.14
C PRO A 59 -27.59 32.65 18.62
N LEU A 60 -28.47 32.24 19.53
CA LEU A 60 -28.38 32.55 20.97
C LEU A 60 -28.22 31.31 21.87
N GLY A 61 -28.10 30.12 21.29
CA GLY A 61 -28.02 28.86 22.05
C GLY A 61 -29.33 28.43 22.73
N VAL A 62 -30.43 29.13 22.45
CA VAL A 62 -31.76 28.87 23.04
C VAL A 62 -32.43 27.65 22.41
N TRP A 63 -32.08 27.34 21.16
CA TRP A 63 -32.61 26.21 20.38
C TRP A 63 -31.43 25.43 19.79
N THR A 64 -31.59 24.12 19.61
CA THR A 64 -30.62 23.29 18.89
C THR A 64 -31.27 22.77 17.63
N ALA A 65 -30.81 23.24 16.48
CA ALA A 65 -31.13 22.63 15.20
C ALA A 65 -30.13 21.49 14.96
N TRP A 66 -30.61 20.34 14.48
CA TRP A 66 -29.76 19.22 14.15
C TRP A 66 -30.14 18.62 12.81
N SER A 67 -29.17 18.07 12.11
CA SER A 67 -29.36 17.32 10.88
C SER A 67 -28.48 16.08 10.90
N ARG A 68 -28.97 15.02 10.24
CA ARG A 68 -28.22 13.79 10.03
C ARG A 68 -27.90 13.68 8.55
N TRP A 69 -26.64 13.45 8.24
CA TRP A 69 -26.15 13.35 6.88
C TRP A 69 -25.33 12.08 6.72
N LYS A 70 -25.64 11.29 5.69
CA LYS A 70 -24.84 10.13 5.29
C LYS A 70 -24.26 10.43 3.90
N PRO A 71 -22.93 10.59 3.77
CA PRO A 71 -22.31 10.75 2.47
C PRO A 71 -22.65 9.57 1.54
N GLN A 72 -22.84 9.86 0.26
CA GLN A 72 -23.06 8.83 -0.76
C GLN A 72 -21.71 8.22 -1.17
N GLY A 73 -21.70 6.91 -1.36
CA GLY A 73 -20.52 6.15 -1.79
C GLY A 73 -19.98 5.20 -0.72
N ASP A 74 -18.96 4.44 -1.10
CA ASP A 74 -18.27 3.49 -0.24
C ASP A 74 -16.81 3.92 -0.04
N LEU A 75 -16.28 3.60 1.13
CA LEU A 75 -14.90 3.83 1.53
C LEU A 75 -14.13 2.52 1.42
N LEU A 76 -13.12 2.47 0.53
CA LEU A 76 -12.19 1.34 0.46
C LEU A 76 -11.03 1.56 1.43
N VAL A 77 -11.04 0.84 2.55
CA VAL A 77 -9.96 0.88 3.55
C VAL A 77 -8.90 -0.15 3.18
N LEU A 78 -7.71 0.34 2.80
CA LEU A 78 -6.57 -0.49 2.50
C LEU A 78 -5.86 -1.00 3.77
N PRO A 79 -5.14 -2.13 3.71
CA PRO A 79 -4.26 -2.56 4.80
C PRO A 79 -3.22 -1.48 5.11
N VAL A 80 -2.79 -1.42 6.38
CA VAL A 80 -1.70 -0.54 6.80
C VAL A 80 -0.43 -0.99 6.09
N VAL A 81 0.31 -0.06 5.48
CA VAL A 81 1.60 -0.38 4.84
C VAL A 81 2.65 -0.66 5.91
N GLU A 82 3.34 -1.81 5.83
CA GLU A 82 4.45 -2.12 6.74
C GLU A 82 5.60 -1.12 6.54
N GLN A 83 6.07 -0.53 7.65
CA GLN A 83 7.21 0.39 7.66
C GLN A 83 8.24 -0.05 8.72
N PRO A 84 9.54 -0.17 8.38
CA PRO A 84 10.11 -0.04 7.03
C PRO A 84 9.67 -1.19 6.10
N ALA A 85 9.58 -0.90 4.80
CA ALA A 85 9.21 -1.93 3.83
C ALA A 85 10.33 -2.99 3.72
N PRO A 86 10.01 -4.29 3.86
CA PRO A 86 10.99 -5.34 3.64
C PRO A 86 11.40 -5.41 2.15
N PRO A 87 12.60 -5.93 1.84
CA PRO A 87 13.04 -6.06 0.45
C PRO A 87 12.05 -6.91 -0.36
N LEU A 88 11.90 -6.59 -1.65
CA LEU A 88 11.09 -7.38 -2.57
C LEU A 88 11.62 -8.83 -2.63
N PRO A 89 10.73 -9.83 -2.73
CA PRO A 89 11.17 -11.21 -2.93
C PRO A 89 11.89 -11.35 -4.27
N PRO A 90 12.83 -12.31 -4.39
CA PRO A 90 13.52 -12.55 -5.64
C PRO A 90 12.52 -12.94 -6.74
N ALA A 91 12.67 -12.35 -7.91
CA ALA A 91 11.86 -12.71 -9.07
C ALA A 91 12.13 -14.17 -9.47
N ARG A 92 11.08 -14.92 -9.77
CA ARG A 92 11.21 -16.35 -10.10
C ARG A 92 11.35 -16.49 -11.62
N PRO A 93 12.22 -17.39 -12.12
CA PRO A 93 12.22 -17.74 -13.54
C PRO A 93 10.84 -18.30 -13.92
N ALA A 94 10.27 -17.78 -15.02
CA ALA A 94 9.02 -18.28 -15.58
C ALA A 94 9.18 -19.79 -15.91
N PRO A 95 8.13 -20.62 -15.72
CA PRO A 95 8.19 -22.03 -16.10
C PRO A 95 8.49 -22.17 -17.59
N GLY A 96 9.66 -22.72 -17.93
CA GLY A 96 10.22 -22.76 -19.29
C GLY A 96 11.56 -22.01 -19.43
N SER A 97 11.93 -21.19 -18.45
CA SER A 97 13.27 -20.65 -18.30
C SER A 97 14.14 -21.68 -17.58
N GLY A 98 15.24 -22.12 -18.23
CA GLY A 98 16.22 -23.02 -17.62
C GLY A 98 16.76 -22.48 -16.29
N PRO A 99 17.34 -23.34 -15.43
CA PRO A 99 17.66 -22.99 -14.06
C PRO A 99 18.59 -21.76 -13.99
N ALA A 100 18.04 -20.64 -13.52
CA ALA A 100 18.82 -19.49 -13.09
C ALA A 100 19.61 -19.89 -11.84
N LEU A 101 20.94 -20.01 -11.98
CA LEU A 101 21.87 -20.33 -10.92
C LEU A 101 21.75 -19.32 -9.77
N ALA A 102 21.17 -19.77 -8.66
CA ALA A 102 21.29 -19.12 -7.37
C ALA A 102 22.76 -19.18 -6.92
N ARG A 103 23.46 -18.03 -6.93
CA ARG A 103 24.74 -17.87 -6.23
C ARG A 103 24.48 -17.30 -4.84
N GLY A 104 24.53 -18.18 -3.84
CA GLY A 104 24.76 -17.85 -2.44
C GLY A 104 25.86 -18.78 -1.94
N GLY A 105 27.02 -18.22 -1.60
CA GLY A 105 28.23 -18.98 -1.30
C GLY A 105 28.27 -19.61 0.09
N SER A 106 28.98 -20.73 0.17
CA SER A 106 29.93 -21.03 1.24
C SER A 106 30.91 -22.04 0.68
N GLU A 107 32.19 -21.73 0.82
CA GLU A 107 33.31 -22.48 0.27
C GLU A 107 33.52 -23.79 1.04
N THR A 108 33.71 -24.90 0.31
CA THR A 108 34.73 -25.93 0.59
C THR A 108 34.88 -26.82 -0.65
N GLU A 109 36.05 -26.71 -1.27
CA GLU A 109 36.88 -27.77 -1.87
C GLU A 109 36.17 -28.94 -2.60
N GLY A 110 36.29 -28.95 -3.94
CA GLY A 110 35.93 -30.09 -4.77
C GLY A 110 36.28 -29.85 -6.23
N VAL A 111 37.58 -29.89 -6.54
CA VAL A 111 38.17 -29.70 -7.87
C VAL A 111 37.43 -30.54 -8.93
N ARG A 112 36.86 -29.86 -9.94
CA ARG A 112 36.36 -30.49 -11.17
C ARG A 112 36.94 -29.75 -12.39
N PRO A 113 37.50 -30.48 -13.38
CA PRO A 113 38.20 -29.86 -14.50
C PRO A 113 37.28 -29.07 -15.44
N TYR A 114 37.86 -27.97 -15.92
CA TYR A 114 37.38 -26.97 -16.88
C TYR A 114 36.69 -27.57 -18.12
N ARG A 115 35.52 -27.02 -18.49
CA ARG A 115 34.87 -27.24 -19.80
C ARG A 115 34.54 -25.90 -20.44
N SER A 116 35.06 -25.71 -21.64
CA SER A 116 35.07 -24.50 -22.44
C SER A 116 33.66 -23.99 -22.81
N GLY A 117 33.40 -22.73 -22.49
CA GLY A 117 32.21 -21.99 -22.88
C GLY A 117 32.06 -20.64 -22.17
N ASP A 118 33.17 -20.07 -21.67
CA ASP A 118 33.15 -18.82 -20.92
C ASP A 118 32.83 -17.64 -21.84
N SER A 119 31.66 -17.04 -21.63
CA SER A 119 31.37 -15.67 -22.03
C SER A 119 31.46 -14.79 -20.78
N SER A 120 32.64 -14.23 -20.59
CA SER A 120 32.91 -13.18 -19.63
C SER A 120 32.28 -11.86 -20.10
N ARG A 121 31.27 -11.36 -19.39
CA ARG A 121 30.86 -9.94 -19.33
C ARG A 121 29.88 -9.82 -18.15
N HIS A 122 30.37 -9.64 -16.91
CA HIS A 122 30.61 -8.33 -16.26
C HIS A 122 29.43 -7.36 -16.41
N VAL A 123 28.97 -6.61 -15.41
CA VAL A 123 29.34 -6.43 -13.99
C VAL A 123 28.16 -5.66 -13.38
N LEU A 124 27.97 -5.86 -12.08
CA LEU A 124 27.29 -4.98 -11.13
C LEU A 124 27.20 -3.50 -11.58
N TRP A 125 26.03 -2.89 -11.35
CA TRP A 125 25.85 -1.45 -11.33
C TRP A 125 26.98 -0.75 -10.56
N LYS A 126 27.90 -0.10 -11.25
CA LYS A 126 28.75 0.98 -10.70
C LYS A 126 29.33 1.84 -11.82
N LYS A 127 28.88 3.11 -11.80
CA LYS A 127 29.57 4.34 -12.26
C LYS A 127 29.56 4.64 -13.77
N PHE A 128 29.01 5.83 -14.07
CA PHE A 128 29.42 6.81 -15.08
C PHE A 128 30.61 6.43 -15.99
N ALA A 129 30.39 6.46 -17.31
CA ALA A 129 31.01 7.40 -18.26
C ALA A 129 30.87 6.91 -19.71
N HIS A 130 30.66 7.89 -20.60
CA HIS A 130 30.87 7.90 -22.05
C HIS A 130 31.56 6.68 -22.71
N SER A 131 30.86 6.08 -23.68
CA SER A 131 31.39 5.85 -25.03
C SER A 131 30.27 5.41 -25.96
N ASP A 132 30.15 6.14 -27.05
CA ASP A 132 29.29 5.94 -28.21
C ASP A 132 29.77 4.72 -29.02
N GLU A 133 28.94 3.68 -29.17
CA GLU A 133 28.87 2.93 -30.44
C GLU A 133 27.64 2.01 -30.46
N LEU A 134 26.75 2.33 -31.39
CA LEU A 134 25.58 1.55 -31.78
C LEU A 134 26.00 0.25 -32.48
N VAL A 135 25.83 -0.90 -31.82
CA VAL A 135 25.65 -2.17 -32.54
C VAL A 135 24.18 -2.58 -32.40
N SER A 136 23.47 -2.27 -33.47
CA SER A 136 22.06 -2.44 -33.70
C SER A 136 21.78 -3.82 -34.32
N ARG A 137 20.60 -4.38 -33.96
CA ARG A 137 19.84 -5.43 -34.66
C ARG A 137 20.31 -6.87 -34.49
N ASP A 138 19.46 -7.87 -34.37
CA ASP A 138 18.02 -7.97 -34.15
C ASP A 138 17.74 -9.48 -34.03
N THR A 139 17.47 -9.98 -32.83
CA THR A 139 16.56 -11.11 -32.66
C THR A 139 16.07 -11.07 -31.22
N ALA A 140 14.93 -10.41 -31.03
CA ALA A 140 14.17 -10.44 -29.80
C ALA A 140 13.72 -11.88 -29.49
N GLN A 141 14.59 -12.65 -28.87
CA GLN A 141 14.16 -13.72 -27.99
C GLN A 141 13.67 -13.01 -26.73
N PRO A 142 12.40 -13.16 -26.31
CA PRO A 142 11.96 -12.59 -25.05
C PRO A 142 12.79 -13.28 -23.97
N GLN A 143 13.84 -12.59 -23.54
CA GLN A 143 14.58 -12.91 -22.33
C GLN A 143 13.50 -13.07 -21.28
N ALA A 144 13.32 -14.29 -20.79
CA ALA A 144 12.27 -14.62 -19.84
C ALA A 144 12.43 -13.66 -18.66
N LEU A 145 11.62 -12.59 -18.68
CA LEU A 145 11.60 -11.57 -17.64
C LEU A 145 11.30 -12.35 -16.37
N ALA A 146 12.23 -12.33 -15.43
CA ALA A 146 12.00 -12.96 -14.14
C ALA A 146 10.71 -12.34 -13.56
N GLU A 147 9.68 -13.15 -13.37
CA GLU A 147 8.37 -12.67 -12.95
C GLU A 147 8.36 -12.51 -11.44
N LEU A 148 8.04 -11.30 -10.97
CA LEU A 148 7.87 -11.04 -9.55
C LEU A 148 6.47 -11.48 -9.12
N TRP A 149 6.39 -12.56 -8.34
CA TRP A 149 5.12 -13.04 -7.77
C TRP A 149 5.06 -12.73 -6.28
N LEU A 150 4.04 -11.96 -5.88
CA LEU A 150 3.74 -11.64 -4.49
C LEU A 150 2.69 -12.64 -3.98
N ASP A 151 3.10 -13.58 -3.14
CA ASP A 151 2.25 -14.69 -2.71
C ASP A 151 1.97 -14.64 -1.20
N PHE A 152 0.69 -14.59 -0.84
CA PHE A 152 0.22 -14.60 0.54
C PHE A 152 0.61 -15.87 1.31
N SER A 153 0.62 -17.01 0.62
CA SER A 153 0.94 -18.32 1.21
C SER A 153 2.43 -18.55 1.41
N ALA A 154 3.28 -17.86 0.63
CA ALA A 154 4.73 -17.93 0.75
C ALA A 154 5.30 -17.12 1.93
N LEU A 155 4.47 -16.29 2.57
CA LEU A 155 4.87 -15.49 3.73
C LEU A 155 5.05 -16.37 4.98
N PRO A 156 5.97 -16.01 5.90
CA PRO A 156 6.24 -16.77 7.10
C PRO A 156 4.98 -17.06 7.93
N ALA A 157 4.88 -18.30 8.41
CA ALA A 157 3.77 -18.73 9.26
C ALA A 157 3.65 -17.92 10.58
N SER A 158 4.76 -17.34 11.03
CA SER A 158 4.83 -16.49 12.23
C SER A 158 4.10 -15.16 12.10
N LEU A 159 3.81 -14.70 10.87
CA LEU A 159 3.01 -13.51 10.64
C LEU A 159 1.53 -13.88 10.66
N ASP A 160 0.76 -13.06 11.36
CA ASP A 160 -0.69 -13.15 11.28
C ASP A 160 -1.21 -12.58 9.95
N THR A 161 -2.51 -12.75 9.72
CA THR A 161 -3.16 -12.33 8.47
C THR A 161 -2.92 -10.86 8.17
N GLU A 162 -3.04 -9.97 9.17
CA GLU A 162 -2.83 -8.53 8.94
C GLU A 162 -1.40 -8.19 8.58
N ALA A 163 -0.42 -8.72 9.30
CA ALA A 163 0.98 -8.45 9.00
C ALA A 163 1.35 -8.95 7.59
N ARG A 164 0.78 -10.07 7.15
CA ARG A 164 0.95 -10.56 5.77
C ARG A 164 0.36 -9.60 4.74
N LEU A 165 -0.86 -9.10 4.97
CA LEU A 165 -1.50 -8.13 4.08
C LEU A 165 -0.75 -6.80 4.05
N SER A 166 -0.27 -6.32 5.20
CA SER A 166 0.56 -5.13 5.33
C SER A 166 1.86 -5.25 4.53
N ARG A 167 2.51 -6.42 4.59
CA ARG A 167 3.71 -6.71 3.82
C ARG A 167 3.45 -6.75 2.31
N LEU A 168 2.39 -7.42 1.89
CA LEU A 168 1.99 -7.45 0.48
C LEU A 168 1.66 -6.05 -0.04
N CYS A 169 1.00 -5.22 0.77
CA CYS A 169 0.72 -3.83 0.42
C CYS A 169 2.02 -3.03 0.24
N ALA A 170 2.99 -3.19 1.15
CA ALA A 170 4.31 -2.58 1.03
C ALA A 170 5.04 -3.02 -0.24
N TRP A 171 5.02 -4.32 -0.57
CA TRP A 171 5.63 -4.85 -1.80
C TRP A 171 4.95 -4.35 -3.07
N ILE A 172 3.62 -4.25 -3.10
CA ILE A 172 2.88 -3.65 -4.24
C ILE A 172 3.32 -2.21 -4.45
N MET A 173 3.37 -1.40 -3.37
CA MET A 173 3.79 0.00 -3.45
C MET A 173 5.25 0.14 -3.91
N ALA A 174 6.14 -0.73 -3.42
CA ALA A 174 7.54 -0.75 -3.82
C ALA A 174 7.73 -1.16 -5.29
N ALA A 175 7.02 -2.20 -5.74
CA ALA A 175 7.10 -2.68 -7.12
C ALA A 175 6.49 -1.69 -8.12
N ASP A 176 5.38 -1.02 -7.74
CA ASP A 176 4.77 0.05 -8.54
C ASP A 176 5.69 1.27 -8.67
N HIS A 177 6.32 1.70 -7.57
CA HIS A 177 7.32 2.78 -7.61
C HIS A 177 8.51 2.40 -8.50
N ALA A 178 8.99 1.16 -8.42
CA ALA A 178 10.09 0.67 -9.23
C ALA A 178 9.70 0.39 -10.71
N GLY A 179 8.41 0.47 -11.07
CA GLY A 179 7.93 0.16 -12.42
C GLY A 179 8.09 -1.30 -12.82
N LEU A 180 8.20 -2.22 -11.86
CA LEU A 180 8.41 -3.64 -12.12
C LEU A 180 7.08 -4.35 -12.39
N PRO A 181 7.00 -5.28 -13.37
CA PRO A 181 5.83 -6.14 -13.52
C PRO A 181 5.73 -7.12 -12.34
N TYR A 182 4.58 -7.14 -11.66
CA TYR A 182 4.35 -8.05 -10.53
C TYR A 182 2.98 -8.73 -10.61
N GLY A 183 2.92 -10.00 -10.25
CA GLY A 183 1.68 -10.74 -10.04
C GLY A 183 1.34 -10.84 -8.56
N LEU A 184 0.05 -11.02 -8.23
CA LEU A 184 -0.43 -11.15 -6.85
C LEU A 184 -1.20 -12.45 -6.69
N LYS A 185 -0.91 -13.23 -5.63
CA LYS A 185 -1.68 -14.42 -5.23
C LYS A 185 -2.14 -14.28 -3.79
N VAL A 186 -3.45 -14.32 -3.58
CA VAL A 186 -4.07 -14.23 -2.26
C VAL A 186 -5.17 -15.28 -2.15
N GLY A 187 -4.92 -16.33 -1.36
CA GLY A 187 -5.84 -17.46 -1.24
C GLY A 187 -6.10 -18.13 -2.59
N THR A 188 -7.37 -18.16 -3.02
CA THR A 188 -7.79 -18.73 -4.31
C THR A 188 -7.73 -17.73 -5.48
N GLN A 189 -7.45 -16.46 -5.21
CA GLN A 189 -7.44 -15.40 -6.21
C GLN A 189 -6.01 -15.13 -6.68
N SER A 190 -5.81 -15.02 -7.99
CA SER A 190 -4.52 -14.71 -8.60
C SER A 190 -4.68 -13.66 -9.70
N VAL A 191 -3.83 -12.65 -9.67
CA VAL A 191 -3.69 -11.61 -10.70
C VAL A 191 -2.37 -11.84 -11.42
N ALA A 192 -2.42 -11.96 -12.74
CA ALA A 192 -1.23 -12.12 -13.58
C ALA A 192 -0.28 -10.91 -13.48
N PRO A 193 1.02 -11.09 -13.76
CA PRO A 193 1.97 -9.99 -13.74
C PRO A 193 1.59 -8.90 -14.74
N ALA A 194 1.42 -7.68 -14.22
CA ALA A 194 1.17 -6.49 -15.01
C ALA A 194 1.76 -5.27 -14.32
N THR A 195 1.65 -4.11 -14.97
CA THR A 195 2.13 -2.81 -14.48
C THR A 195 1.06 -1.74 -14.61
N GLY A 196 1.18 -0.68 -13.82
CA GLY A 196 0.38 0.54 -13.95
C GLY A 196 -0.71 0.71 -12.89
N ALA A 197 -1.30 1.91 -12.87
CA ALA A 197 -2.20 2.34 -11.79
C ALA A 197 -3.47 1.47 -11.66
N ALA A 198 -4.02 0.98 -12.77
CA ALA A 198 -5.18 0.09 -12.77
C ALA A 198 -4.86 -1.27 -12.12
N HIS A 199 -3.70 -1.84 -12.46
CA HIS A 199 -3.22 -3.09 -11.87
C HIS A 199 -2.95 -2.93 -10.37
N ARG A 200 -2.27 -1.85 -9.98
CA ARG A 200 -2.05 -1.50 -8.56
C ARG A 200 -3.36 -1.42 -7.80
N MET A 201 -4.34 -0.67 -8.31
CA MET A 201 -5.63 -0.51 -7.65
C MET A 201 -6.38 -1.84 -7.53
N HIS A 202 -6.33 -2.68 -8.58
CA HIS A 202 -6.93 -4.01 -8.55
C HIS A 202 -6.30 -4.89 -7.47
N CYS A 203 -4.96 -4.94 -7.40
CA CYS A 203 -4.23 -5.68 -6.39
C CYS A 203 -4.51 -5.18 -4.96
N LEU A 204 -4.51 -3.86 -4.74
CA LEU A 204 -4.80 -3.26 -3.44
C LEU A 204 -6.25 -3.53 -3.00
N ARG A 205 -7.21 -3.51 -3.93
CA ARG A 205 -8.61 -3.85 -3.65
C ARG A 205 -8.77 -5.30 -3.22
N LEU A 206 -8.03 -6.24 -3.84
CA LEU A 206 -8.03 -7.64 -3.41
C LEU A 206 -7.51 -7.81 -1.98
N LEU A 207 -6.44 -7.08 -1.62
CA LEU A 207 -5.94 -7.10 -0.24
C LEU A 207 -6.93 -6.49 0.76
N ALA A 208 -7.59 -5.40 0.40
CA ALA A 208 -8.60 -4.75 1.24
C ALA A 208 -9.81 -5.65 1.51
N LEU A 209 -10.25 -6.42 0.49
CA LEU A 209 -11.40 -7.33 0.60
C LEU A 209 -11.08 -8.68 1.23
N HIS A 210 -9.80 -8.97 1.52
CA HIS A 210 -9.42 -10.21 2.19
C HIS A 210 -10.01 -10.27 3.61
N PRO A 211 -10.61 -11.39 4.05
CA PRO A 211 -11.29 -11.48 5.34
C PRO A 211 -10.33 -11.31 6.53
N GLY A 212 -10.78 -10.58 7.55
CA GLY A 212 -10.11 -10.40 8.84
C GLY A 212 -10.34 -9.02 9.47
N PRO A 213 -10.15 -8.85 10.79
CA PRO A 213 -10.17 -7.56 11.44
C PRO A 213 -8.82 -6.83 11.27
N LEU A 214 -8.82 -5.49 11.41
CA LEU A 214 -7.58 -4.72 11.56
C LEU A 214 -6.92 -5.06 12.90
N ARG A 215 -5.58 -5.07 12.94
CA ARG A 215 -4.84 -5.09 14.20
C ARG A 215 -5.16 -3.80 14.96
N ALA A 216 -5.59 -3.91 16.21
CA ALA A 216 -5.50 -2.78 17.13
C ALA A 216 -4.01 -2.46 17.26
N SER A 217 -3.59 -1.27 16.83
CA SER A 217 -2.22 -0.82 17.08
C SER A 217 -2.05 -0.73 18.59
N GLY A 218 -1.38 -1.73 19.17
CA GLY A 218 -0.94 -1.67 20.54
C GLY A 218 -0.03 -0.46 20.68
N ARG A 219 -0.45 0.52 21.47
CA ARG A 219 0.48 1.55 21.97
C ARG A 219 1.55 0.80 22.77
N SER A 220 2.77 0.72 22.24
CA SER A 220 3.96 0.50 23.06
C SER A 220 4.57 1.86 23.39
#